data_AF-A0A920GYJ0-F1
#
_entry.id   AF-A0A920GYJ0-F1
#
_cell.length_a   1.000
_cell.length_b   1.000
_cell.length_c   1.000
_cell.angle_alpha   90.00
_cell.angle_beta   90.00
_cell.angle_gamma   90.00
#
_symmetry.space_group_name_H-M   'P 1'
#
loop_
_entity.id
_entity.type
_entity.pdbx_description
1 polymer ?
#
loop_
_entity_poly.entity_id
_entity_poly.type
_entity_poly.pdbx_seq_one_letter_code
_entity_poly.pdbx_strand_id
1 'polypeptide(L)'
;MIQEYIPEISEGDKRILIVKGKPMAAAIARIPAQGELRGNLAAGGTAVAKTLSERDQWICDQVAPSLVEKGLDLVGLDVIGDYLTEINVTSPTCFREYQELCGIDVAEIFIKHIEETIS
;
A
#
# COMPACT_ATOMS: atom_id res chain seq x y z
N MET A 1 10.51 4.27 -18.67
CA MET A 1 11.06 4.41 -17.31
C MET A 1 12.13 3.33 -17.14
N ILE A 2 13.25 3.62 -16.49
CA ILE A 2 14.27 2.63 -16.13
C ILE A 2 14.48 2.75 -14.63
N GLN A 3 14.40 1.64 -13.91
CA GLN A 3 14.61 1.55 -12.46
C GLN A 3 15.60 0.41 -12.18
N GLU A 4 16.35 0.54 -11.08
CA GLU A 4 17.21 -0.54 -10.59
C GLU A 4 16.35 -1.73 -10.14
N TYR A 5 16.87 -2.95 -10.33
CA TYR A 5 16.22 -4.15 -9.83
C TYR A 5 16.46 -4.28 -8.31
N ILE A 6 15.39 -4.47 -7.55
CA ILE A 6 15.41 -4.59 -6.09
C ILE A 6 15.19 -6.08 -5.71
N PRO A 7 16.23 -6.83 -5.30
CA PRO A 7 16.13 -8.27 -5.02
C PRO A 7 15.12 -8.67 -3.94
N GLU A 8 14.82 -7.74 -3.03
CA GLU A 8 13.84 -7.86 -1.95
C GLU A 8 12.40 -8.02 -2.47
N ILE A 9 12.16 -7.91 -3.79
CA ILE A 9 10.88 -8.32 -4.40
C ILE A 9 10.52 -9.78 -4.09
N SER A 10 11.51 -10.63 -3.83
CA SER A 10 11.31 -11.99 -3.34
C SER A 10 10.58 -12.06 -1.98
N GLU A 11 10.68 -11.01 -1.16
CA GLU A 11 9.95 -10.85 0.10
C GLU A 11 8.57 -10.18 -0.07
N GLY A 12 8.26 -9.80 -1.30
CA GLY A 12 6.99 -9.22 -1.71
C GLY A 12 7.03 -7.70 -1.86
N ASP A 13 6.23 -7.23 -2.82
CA ASP A 13 5.93 -5.82 -3.02
C ASP A 13 4.80 -5.40 -2.07
N LYS A 14 5.15 -4.56 -1.09
CA LYS A 14 4.26 -4.12 -0.02
C LYS A 14 3.32 -3.03 -0.52
N ARG A 15 2.02 -3.32 -0.52
CA ARG A 15 0.95 -2.33 -0.63
C ARG A 15 0.67 -1.73 0.75
N ILE A 16 0.92 -0.43 0.91
CA ILE A 16 0.53 0.36 2.09
C ILE A 16 -0.58 1.32 1.67
N LEU A 17 -1.79 1.11 2.18
CA LEU A 17 -2.90 2.03 1.93
C LEU A 17 -2.82 3.23 2.88
N ILE A 18 -3.03 4.42 2.33
CA ILE A 18 -3.10 5.70 3.05
C ILE A 18 -4.50 6.27 2.84
N VAL A 19 -5.16 6.60 3.95
CA VAL A 19 -6.44 7.32 3.97
C VAL A 19 -6.26 8.64 4.69
N LYS A 20 -6.59 9.77 4.04
CA LYS A 20 -6.41 11.14 4.57
C LYS A 20 -5.00 11.40 5.14
N GLY A 21 -3.97 10.98 4.42
CA GLY A 21 -2.58 11.10 4.87
C GLY A 21 -2.19 10.17 6.03
N LYS A 22 -3.06 9.27 6.49
CA LYS A 22 -2.75 8.28 7.53
C LYS A 22 -2.54 6.90 6.92
N PRO A 23 -1.36 6.27 7.07
CA PRO A 23 -1.17 4.89 6.62
C PRO A 23 -1.97 3.92 7.48
N MET A 24 -2.43 2.82 6.88
CA MET A 24 -2.96 1.67 7.61
C MET A 24 -1.87 1.04 8.48
N ALA A 25 -2.26 0.42 9.59
CA ALA A 25 -1.32 -0.15 10.57
C ALA A 25 -0.52 -1.38 10.07
N ALA A 26 -0.78 -1.83 8.84
CA ALA A 26 -0.13 -2.97 8.22
C ALA A 26 0.08 -2.71 6.72
N ALA A 27 0.93 -3.52 6.09
CA ALA A 27 1.06 -3.63 4.65
C ALA A 27 0.57 -4.98 4.16
N ILE A 28 0.11 -5.05 2.91
CA ILE A 28 -0.11 -6.30 2.20
C ILE A 28 1.05 -6.54 1.24
N ALA A 29 1.95 -7.44 1.62
CA ALA A 29 3.05 -7.87 0.76
C ALA A 29 2.52 -8.84 -0.29
N ARG A 30 2.77 -8.54 -1.56
CA ARG A 30 2.36 -9.36 -2.70
C ARG A 30 3.60 -10.08 -3.23
N ILE A 31 3.72 -11.35 -2.88
CA ILE A 31 4.90 -12.17 -3.17
C ILE A 31 4.73 -12.79 -4.57
N PRO A 32 5.69 -12.61 -5.50
CA PRO A 32 5.61 -13.21 -6.82
C PRO A 32 5.50 -14.74 -6.78
N ALA A 33 4.81 -15.32 -7.76
CA ALA A 33 4.84 -16.76 -7.99
C ALA A 33 6.25 -17.23 -8.38
N GLN A 34 6.54 -18.52 -8.17
CA GLN A 34 7.85 -19.09 -8.54
C GLN A 34 8.12 -18.89 -10.05
N GLY A 35 9.24 -18.24 -10.37
CA GLY A 35 9.64 -17.95 -11.76
C GLY A 35 9.05 -16.66 -12.34
N GLU A 36 8.20 -15.94 -11.60
CA GLU A 36 7.72 -14.61 -11.97
C GLU A 36 8.48 -13.52 -11.21
N LEU A 37 8.70 -12.38 -11.87
CA LEU A 37 9.30 -11.21 -11.23
C LEU A 37 8.25 -10.23 -10.69
N ARG A 38 6.98 -10.40 -11.08
CA ARG A 38 5.88 -9.49 -10.75
C ARG A 38 5.15 -10.00 -9.52
N GLY A 39 5.03 -9.13 -8.50
CA GLY A 39 4.30 -9.44 -7.27
C GLY A 39 2.77 -9.38 -7.41
N ASN A 40 2.23 -8.89 -8.53
CA ASN A 40 0.80 -8.63 -8.67
C ASN A 40 -0.05 -9.90 -8.42
N LEU A 41 -1.11 -9.75 -7.61
CA LEU A 41 -2.04 -10.86 -7.29
C LEU A 41 -2.70 -11.45 -8.55
N ALA A 42 -2.99 -10.61 -9.54
CA ALA A 42 -3.55 -11.05 -10.82
C ALA A 42 -2.60 -11.99 -11.62
N ALA A 43 -1.29 -11.97 -11.32
CA ALA A 43 -0.30 -12.85 -11.92
C ALA A 43 -0.03 -14.12 -11.07
N GLY A 44 -0.89 -14.41 -10.08
CA GLY A 44 -0.74 -15.56 -9.18
C GLY A 44 0.13 -15.29 -7.95
N GLY A 45 0.41 -14.02 -7.64
CA GLY A 45 1.11 -13.65 -6.42
C GLY A 45 0.28 -13.96 -5.16
N THR A 46 0.96 -14.26 -4.05
CA THR A 46 0.34 -14.53 -2.75
C THR A 46 0.32 -13.27 -1.90
N ALA A 47 -0.83 -12.94 -1.31
CA ALA A 47 -0.97 -11.83 -0.37
C ALA A 47 -0.60 -12.28 1.05
N VAL A 48 0.27 -11.51 1.72
CA VAL A 48 0.68 -11.75 3.11
C VAL A 48 0.64 -10.44 3.88
N ALA A 49 -0.01 -10.43 5.05
CA ALA A 49 0.05 -9.27 5.94
C ALA A 49 1.46 -9.13 6.55
N LYS A 50 1.99 -7.91 6.53
CA LYS A 50 3.25 -7.54 7.19
C LYS A 50 3.04 -6.32 8.09
N THR A 51 3.75 -6.28 9.21
CA THR A 51 3.90 -5.05 10.00
C THR A 51 4.72 -4.05 9.20
N LEU A 52 4.42 -2.76 9.35
CA LEU A 52 5.25 -1.71 8.77
C LEU A 52 6.63 -1.71 9.44
N SER A 53 7.70 -1.66 8.65
CA SER A 53 9.04 -1.38 9.16
C SER A 53 9.19 0.11 9.51
N GLU A 54 10.24 0.47 10.26
CA GLU A 54 10.58 1.88 10.50
C GLU A 54 10.76 2.64 9.18
N ARG A 55 11.32 1.98 8.16
CA ARG A 55 11.50 2.59 6.85
C ARG A 55 10.18 2.82 6.13
N ASP A 56 9.23 1.88 6.23
CA ASP A 56 7.88 2.05 5.67
C ASP A 56 7.16 3.25 6.29
N GLN A 57 7.23 3.36 7.62
CA GLN A 57 6.64 4.48 8.36
C GLN A 57 7.29 5.80 7.96
N TRP A 58 8.62 5.84 7.88
CA TRP A 58 9.34 7.01 7.41
C TRP A 58 8.91 7.42 5.98
N ILE A 59 8.77 6.46 5.04
CA ILE A 59 8.28 6.74 3.68
C ILE A 59 6.89 7.37 3.74
N CYS A 60 5.97 6.79 4.53
CA CYS A 60 4.62 7.31 4.68
C CYS A 60 4.62 8.75 5.20
N ASP A 61 5.45 9.05 6.21
CA ASP A 61 5.59 10.38 6.79
C ASP A 61 6.15 11.41 5.80
N GLN A 62 7.03 10.99 4.87
CA GLN A 62 7.56 11.89 3.84
C GLN A 62 6.50 12.23 2.78
N VAL A 63 5.66 11.27 2.37
CA VAL A 63 4.72 11.49 1.26
C VAL A 63 3.38 12.04 1.72
N ALA A 64 2.90 11.66 2.91
CA ALA A 64 1.57 11.99 3.41
C ALA A 64 1.21 13.49 3.34
N PRO A 65 2.09 14.45 3.72
CA PRO A 65 1.76 15.87 3.64
C PRO A 65 1.41 16.33 2.22
N SER A 66 2.13 15.83 1.21
CA SER A 66 1.89 16.20 -0.18
C SER A 66 0.62 15.57 -0.74
N LEU A 67 0.27 14.35 -0.31
CA LEU A 67 -0.98 13.70 -0.69
C LEU A 67 -2.18 14.51 -0.17
N VAL A 68 -2.12 14.96 1.09
CA VAL A 68 -3.16 15.80 1.72
C VAL A 68 -3.27 17.16 1.02
N GLU A 69 -2.15 17.83 0.75
CA GLU A 69 -2.15 19.12 0.03
C GLU A 69 -2.82 19.01 -1.35
N LYS A 70 -2.68 17.86 -2.01
CA LYS A 70 -3.25 17.58 -3.34
C LYS A 70 -4.69 17.05 -3.29
N GLY A 71 -5.29 16.88 -2.11
CA GLY A 71 -6.63 16.31 -1.96
C GLY A 71 -6.71 14.83 -2.38
N LEU A 72 -5.62 14.07 -2.21
CA LEU A 72 -5.57 12.65 -2.52
C LEU A 72 -5.91 11.84 -1.26
N ASP A 73 -7.21 11.65 -1.02
CA ASP A 73 -7.72 11.06 0.22
C ASP A 73 -7.56 9.53 0.30
N LEU A 74 -7.40 8.84 -0.83
CA LEU A 74 -7.18 7.39 -0.91
C LEU A 74 -6.02 7.09 -1.85
N VAL A 75 -4.93 6.56 -1.30
CA VAL A 75 -3.69 6.29 -2.04
C VAL A 75 -3.13 4.94 -1.62
N GLY A 76 -2.57 4.19 -2.58
CA GLY A 76 -1.75 3.01 -2.30
C GLY A 76 -0.30 3.27 -2.62
N LEU A 77 0.59 3.11 -1.64
CA LEU A 77 2.02 3.07 -1.88
C LEU A 77 2.45 1.64 -2.15
N ASP A 78 3.31 1.46 -3.15
CA ASP A 78 4.00 0.20 -3.40
C ASP A 78 5.47 0.35 -2.99
N VAL A 79 5.93 -0.54 -2.12
CA VAL A 79 7.26 -0.49 -1.50
C VAL A 79 7.93 -1.85 -1.60
N ILE A 80 9.12 -1.89 -2.18
CA ILE A 80 9.97 -3.09 -2.24
C ILE A 80 11.23 -2.83 -1.43
N GLY A 81 11.53 -3.72 -0.48
CA GLY A 81 12.59 -3.50 0.51
C GLY A 81 12.37 -2.16 1.23
N ASP A 82 13.33 -1.25 1.03
CA ASP A 82 13.39 0.09 1.64
C ASP A 82 13.03 1.24 0.69
N TYR A 83 12.50 0.91 -0.50
CA TYR A 83 12.28 1.86 -1.58
C TYR A 83 10.80 1.97 -1.96
N LEU A 84 10.31 3.21 -2.03
CA LEU A 84 9.02 3.53 -2.65
C LEU A 84 9.15 3.41 -4.18
N THR A 85 8.37 2.53 -4.80
CA THR A 85 8.46 2.24 -6.23
C THR A 85 7.32 2.86 -7.03
N GLU A 86 6.12 2.96 -6.45
CA GLU A 86 4.93 3.52 -7.10
C GLU A 86 3.97 4.18 -6.11
N ILE A 87 3.21 5.19 -6.58
CA ILE A 87 2.11 5.84 -5.85
C ILE A 87 0.83 5.69 -6.68
N ASN A 88 -0.08 4.84 -6.23
CA ASN A 88 -1.38 4.56 -6.85
C ASN A 88 -2.46 5.51 -6.32
N VAL A 89 -2.93 6.44 -7.15
CA VAL A 89 -3.89 7.50 -6.74
C VAL A 89 -5.29 7.36 -7.34
N THR A 90 -5.53 6.37 -8.21
CA THR A 90 -6.78 6.25 -8.97
C THR A 90 -7.71 5.18 -8.39
N SER A 91 -7.25 3.94 -8.31
CA SER A 91 -8.02 2.81 -7.80
C SER A 91 -7.10 1.82 -7.07
N PRO A 92 -6.53 2.22 -5.91
CA PRO A 92 -5.69 1.31 -5.15
C PRO A 92 -6.51 0.13 -4.63
N THR A 93 -6.02 -1.08 -4.90
CA THR A 93 -6.64 -2.36 -4.50
C THR A 93 -6.13 -2.83 -3.11
N CYS A 94 -6.38 -4.09 -2.77
CA CYS A 94 -6.00 -4.78 -1.52
C CYS A 94 -6.95 -4.61 -0.31
N PHE A 95 -8.12 -4.01 -0.49
CA PHE A 95 -9.08 -3.79 0.60
C PHE A 95 -9.58 -5.13 1.21
N ARG A 96 -9.82 -6.15 0.38
CA ARG A 96 -10.27 -7.47 0.83
C ARG A 96 -9.18 -8.16 1.64
N GLU A 97 -7.95 -8.09 1.16
CA GLU A 97 -6.77 -8.66 1.79
C GLU A 97 -6.48 -8.00 3.14
N TYR A 98 -6.65 -6.67 3.24
CA TYR A 98 -6.60 -5.97 4.54
C TYR A 98 -7.67 -6.47 5.50
N GLN A 99 -8.91 -6.67 5.03
CA GLN A 99 -9.97 -7.20 5.87
C GLN A 99 -9.69 -8.63 6.33
N GLU A 100 -9.30 -9.51 5.41
CA GLU A 100 -9.11 -10.94 5.66
C GLU A 100 -7.86 -11.25 6.48
N LEU A 101 -6.75 -10.55 6.20
CA LEU A 101 -5.44 -10.85 6.81
C LEU A 101 -5.13 -9.97 8.02
N CYS A 102 -5.68 -8.76 8.09
CA CYS A 102 -5.39 -7.80 9.16
C CYS A 102 -6.62 -7.45 10.00
N GLY A 103 -7.83 -7.82 9.57
CA GLY A 103 -9.08 -7.37 10.22
C GLY A 103 -9.33 -5.86 10.08
N ILE A 104 -8.74 -5.21 9.08
CA ILE A 104 -8.86 -3.77 8.85
C ILE A 104 -9.85 -3.52 7.71
N ASP A 105 -10.99 -2.92 8.03
CA ASP A 105 -11.97 -2.51 7.02
C ASP A 105 -11.60 -1.13 6.45
N VAL A 106 -10.79 -1.14 5.40
CA VAL A 106 -10.35 0.09 4.73
C VAL A 106 -11.52 0.83 4.09
N ALA A 107 -12.57 0.12 3.64
CA ALA A 107 -13.74 0.76 3.03
C ALA A 107 -14.53 1.54 4.08
N GLU A 108 -14.78 0.95 5.26
CA GLU A 108 -15.44 1.62 6.37
C GLU A 108 -14.66 2.87 6.80
N ILE A 109 -13.34 2.75 6.99
CA ILE A 109 -12.47 3.87 7.36
C ILE A 109 -12.55 5.00 6.33
N PHE A 110 -12.50 4.66 5.04
CA PHE A 110 -12.55 5.66 3.97
C PHE A 110 -13.91 6.34 3.88
N ILE A 111 -15.01 5.58 3.89
CA ILE A 111 -16.36 6.15 3.82
C ILE A 111 -16.64 7.07 5.00
N LYS A 112 -16.27 6.66 6.22
CA LYS A 112 -16.40 7.51 7.41
C LYS A 112 -15.63 8.82 7.25
N HIS A 113 -14.42 8.78 6.70
CA HIS A 113 -13.67 10.00 6.41
C HIS A 113 -14.41 10.91 5.42
N ILE A 114 -14.98 10.36 4.35
CA ILE A 114 -15.75 11.14 3.38
C ILE A 114 -16.98 11.78 4.05
N GLU A 115 -17.73 11.03 4.86
CA GLU A 115 -18.88 11.55 5.63
C GLU A 115 -18.51 12.73 6.53
N GLU A 116 -17.38 12.64 7.24
CA GLU A 116 -16.84 13.72 8.08
C GLU A 116 -16.41 14.96 7.28
N THR A 117 -16.12 14.82 5.98
CA THR A 117 -15.60 15.90 5.13
C THR A 117 -16.72 16.66 4.42
N ILE A 118 -17.85 16.00 4.17
CA ILE A 118 -19.02 16.58 3.48
C ILE A 118 -20.09 17.11 4.44
N SER A 119 -19.98 16.80 5.74
CA SER A 119 -20.87 17.30 6.81
C SER A 119 -20.45 18.68 7.30
#